data_AF-A0A356Z8S8-F1
#
_entry.id   AF-A0A356Z8S8-F1
#
_cell.length_a   1.000
_cell.length_b   1.000
_cell.length_c   1.000
_cell.angle_alpha   90.00
_cell.angle_beta   90.00
_cell.angle_gamma   90.00
#
_symmetry.space_group_name_H-M   'P 1'
#
loop_
_entity.id
_entity.type
_entity.pdbx_description
1 polymer ?
#
loop_
_entity_poly.entity_id
_entity_poly.type
_entity_poly.pdbx_seq_one_letter_code
_entity_poly.pdbx_strand_id
1 'polypeptide(L)' 'MNKTGILFFPAFDWAISSTHPEREERLLYTRDQLFEEGIMDFPQIIEYQPRMATFKD' A
#
# COMPACT_ATOMS: atom_id res chain seq x y z
N MET A 1 18.93 12.68 8.12
CA MET A 1 17.50 12.34 7.94
C MET A 1 17.40 10.85 7.67
N ASN A 2 16.50 10.16 8.37
CA ASN A 2 16.23 8.75 8.09
C ASN A 2 15.31 8.64 6.89
N LYS A 3 15.53 7.64 6.03
CA LYS A 3 14.64 7.32 4.91
C LYS A 3 13.54 6.39 5.40
N THR A 4 12.32 6.56 4.89
CA THR A 4 11.16 5.71 5.17
C THR A 4 10.71 5.05 3.88
N GLY A 5 10.56 3.73 3.90
CA GLY A 5 10.00 2.98 2.79
C GLY A 5 8.50 2.78 2.93
N ILE A 6 7.76 2.97 1.84
CA ILE A 6 6.34 2.66 1.71
C ILE A 6 6.17 1.63 0.59
N LEU A 7 5.27 0.68 0.78
CA LEU A 7 4.94 -0.34 -0.21
C LEU A 7 3.42 -0.50 -0.26
N PHE A 8 2.88 -0.54 -1.48
CA PHE A 8 1.46 -0.82 -1.70
C PHE A 8 1.29 -2.26 -2.14
N PHE A 9 0.43 -3.01 -1.45
CA PHE A 9 0.11 -4.38 -1.82
C PHE A 9 -0.74 -4.38 -3.11
N PRO A 10 -0.40 -5.18 -4.14
CA PRO A 10 -1.01 -5.06 -5.46
C PRO A 10 -2.39 -5.75 -5.58
N ALA A 11 -3.00 -6.20 -4.49
CA ALA A 11 -4.30 -6.87 -4.51
C ALA A 11 -5.42 -5.91 -4.09
N PHE A 12 -5.71 -4.94 -4.97
CA PHE A 12 -6.81 -3.99 -4.78
C PHE A 12 -8.19 -4.61 -5.09
N ASP A 13 -8.22 -5.90 -5.44
CA ASP A 13 -9.38 -6.72 -5.83
C ASP A 13 -9.60 -7.92 -4.89
N TRP A 14 -8.90 -7.97 -3.75
CA TRP A 14 -8.97 -9.08 -2.81
C TRP A 14 -10.08 -8.89 -1.79
N ALA A 15 -11.15 -9.69 -1.92
CA ALA A 15 -12.20 -9.85 -0.92
C ALA A 15 -12.19 -11.27 -0.35
N ILE A 16 -12.23 -11.39 0.98
CA ILE A 16 -12.31 -12.69 1.68
C ILE A 16 -13.64 -13.40 1.37
N SER A 17 -14.74 -12.65 1.42
CA SER A 17 -16.07 -13.07 0.97
C SER A 17 -16.99 -11.86 0.82
N SER A 18 -18.12 -12.01 0.12
CA SER A 18 -19.07 -10.91 -0.14
C SER A 18 -19.70 -10.31 1.13
N THR A 19 -19.69 -11.03 2.25
CA THR A 19 -20.23 -10.57 3.54
C THR A 19 -19.13 -10.22 4.54
N HIS A 20 -17.86 -10.33 4.17
CA HIS A 20 -16.76 -10.05 5.09
C HIS A 20 -16.66 -8.53 5.33
N PRO A 21 -16.41 -8.08 6.57
CA PRO A 21 -16.34 -6.65 6.89
C PRO A 21 -15.10 -5.95 6.31
N GLU A 22 -14.03 -6.68 6.02
CA GLU A 22 -12.84 -6.11 5.35
C GLU A 22 -13.15 -5.66 3.92
N ARG A 23 -12.54 -4.54 3.54
CA ARG A 23 -12.84 -3.79 2.31
C ARG A 23 -11.55 -3.46 1.58
N GLU A 24 -11.46 -3.90 0.33
CA GLU A 24 -10.32 -3.66 -0.57
C GLU A 24 -10.09 -2.16 -0.79
N GLU A 25 -11.17 -1.38 -0.76
CA GLU A 25 -11.17 0.04 -1.00
C GLU A 25 -10.38 0.80 0.08
N ARG A 26 -10.24 0.24 1.30
CA ARG A 26 -9.45 0.86 2.38
C ARG A 26 -7.99 1.06 2.01
N LEU A 27 -7.41 0.14 1.24
CA LEU A 27 -6.03 0.28 0.76
C LEU A 27 -5.93 1.36 -0.33
N LEU A 28 -6.91 1.42 -1.23
CA LEU A 28 -7.00 2.46 -2.26
C LEU A 28 -7.12 3.84 -1.63
N TYR A 29 -8.06 4.04 -0.70
CA TYR A 29 -8.25 5.34 -0.03
C TYR A 29 -7.02 5.79 0.74
N THR A 30 -6.29 4.85 1.36
CA THR A 30 -5.04 5.18 2.08
C THR A 30 -3.97 5.66 1.11
N ARG A 31 -3.84 4.99 -0.04
CA ARG A 31 -2.91 5.40 -1.09
C ARG A 31 -3.28 6.79 -1.60
N ASP A 32 -4.52 6.99 -2.00
CA ASP A 32 -4.99 8.26 -2.56
C ASP A 32 -4.76 9.41 -1.57
N GLN A 33 -5.07 9.21 -0.28
CA GLN A 33 -4.81 10.21 0.76
C GLN A 33 -3.33 10.59 0.86
N LEU A 34 -2.41 9.63 0.79
CA LEU A 34 -0.96 9.92 0.86
C LEU A 34 -0.48 10.76 -0.33
N PHE A 35 -1.07 10.55 -1.51
CA PHE A 35 -0.76 11.34 -2.70
C PHE A 35 -1.42 12.73 -2.63
N GLU A 36 -2.71 12.80 -2.27
CA GLU A 36 -3.47 14.06 -2.18
C GLU A 36 -2.89 15.01 -1.14
N GLU A 37 -2.42 14.49 0.00
CA GLU A 37 -1.75 15.28 1.05
C GLU A 37 -0.28 15.61 0.74
N GLY A 38 0.24 15.16 -0.40
CA GLY A 38 1.63 15.43 -0.82
C GLY A 38 2.70 14.71 0.01
N ILE A 39 2.34 13.66 0.76
CA ILE A 39 3.31 12.90 1.59
C ILE A 39 4.38 12.25 0.70
N MET A 40 4.00 11.86 -0.52
CA MET A 40 4.90 11.23 -1.48
C MET A 40 5.94 12.19 -2.08
N ASP A 41 5.77 13.50 -1.92
CA ASP A 41 6.70 14.52 -2.44
C ASP A 41 7.94 14.71 -1.54
N PHE A 42 7.90 14.19 -0.32
CA PHE A 42 9.01 14.28 0.61
C PHE A 42 10.20 13.41 0.15
N PRO A 43 11.42 13.96 0.02
CA PRO A 43 12.57 13.23 -0.50
C PRO A 43 13.04 12.07 0.40
N GLN A 44 12.60 12.04 1.66
CA GLN A 44 12.85 10.93 2.59
C GLN A 44 11.87 9.76 2.45
N ILE A 45 10.75 9.94 1.73
CA ILE A 45 9.77 8.89 1.47
C ILE A 45 10.14 8.20 0.15
N ILE A 46 10.21 6.87 0.17
CA ILE A 46 10.56 6.06 -1.01
C ILE A 46 9.50 4.99 -1.19
N GLU A 47 8.85 4.99 -2.35
CA GLU A 47 7.96 3.92 -2.77
C GLU A 47 8.77 2.71 -3.28
N TYR A 48 8.47 1.52 -2.76
CA TYR A 48 9.05 0.27 -3.21
C TYR A 48 7.99 -0.60 -3.89
N GLN A 49 8.36 -1.21 -5.01
CA GLN A 49 7.54 -2.21 -5.66
C GLN A 49 7.66 -3.55 -4.92
N PRO A 50 6.54 -4.17 -4.52
CA PRO A 50 6.57 -5.50 -3.91
C PRO A 50 7.06 -6.54 -4.90
N ARG A 51 7.72 -7.57 -4.35
CA ARG A 51 7.91 -8.85 -5.02
C ARG A 51 6.99 -9.88 -4.39
N MET A 52 6.61 -10.89 -5.16
CA MET A 52 5.99 -12.07 -4.59
C MET A 52 6.97 -12.74 -3.63
N ALA A 53 6.49 -13.09 -2.44
CA ALA A 53 7.25 -13.86 -1.47
C ALA A 53 7.45 -15.29 -1.99
N THR A 54 8.63 -15.84 -1.78
CA THR A 54 8.92 -17.26 -2.03
C THR A 54 8.62 -18.06 -0.76
N PHE A 55 8.53 -19.38 -0.88
CA PHE A 55 8.32 -20.25 0.29
C PHE A 55 9.42 -20.15 1.35
N LYS A 56 10.62 -19.69 0.98
CA LYS A 56 11.78 -19.57 1.88
C LYS A 56 11.92 -18.19 2.54
N ASP A 57 11.14 -17.21 2.10
CA ASP A 57 11.09 -15.87 2.73
C ASP A 57 10.20 -15.90 3.98
#